data_AF-A0A327SJ73-F1
#
_entry.id   AF-A0A327SJ73-F1
#
_cell.length_a   1.000
_cell.length_b   1.000
_cell.length_c   1.000
_cell.angle_alpha   90.00
_cell.angle_beta   90.00
_cell.angle_gamma   90.00
#
_symmetry.space_group_name_H-M   'P 1'
#
loop_
_entity.id
_entity.type
_entity.pdbx_description
1 polymer ?
#
loop_
_entity_poly.entity_id
_entity_poly.type
_entity_poly.pdbx_seq_one_letter_code
_entity_poly.pdbx_strand_id
1 'polypeptide(L)'
;MGVSHYGRQKGDNVRLRPLVKDALTTKCWLFDKVTSEWWLPWEFEDRYFDKELCNHDIDELLENVVVRPFDSGVKAAEKQIINAGIEYSRMIIDLKNKLEAFKLKDQAYREGLKQRGFK
;
A
#
# COMPACT_ATOMS: atom_id res chain seq x y z
N MET A 1 8.89 2.37 21.57
CA MET A 1 8.16 2.86 22.76
C MET A 1 7.16 1.79 23.16
N GLY A 2 7.09 1.41 24.43
CA GLY A 2 6.18 0.35 24.88
C GLY A 2 4.75 0.86 25.09
N VAL A 3 3.75 0.00 24.88
CA VAL A 3 2.34 0.30 25.16
C VAL A 3 2.16 0.63 26.64
N SER A 4 1.52 1.77 26.93
CA SER A 4 1.26 2.25 28.29
C SER A 4 0.37 1.26 29.08
N HIS A 5 0.37 1.36 30.41
CA HIS A 5 -0.51 0.53 31.24
C HIS A 5 -1.98 0.69 30.85
N TYR A 6 -2.41 1.92 30.54
CA TYR A 6 -3.74 2.20 30.01
C TYR A 6 -3.99 1.51 28.66
N GLY A 7 -3.02 1.60 27.74
CA GLY A 7 -3.13 0.99 26.41
C GLY A 7 -3.32 -0.53 26.45
N ARG A 8 -2.78 -1.21 27.46
CA ARG A 8 -2.93 -2.67 27.64
C ARG A 8 -4.24 -3.10 28.27
N GLN A 9 -5.03 -2.18 28.83
CA GLN A 9 -6.32 -2.52 29.43
C GLN A 9 -7.32 -2.87 28.34
N LYS A 10 -8.29 -3.72 28.68
CA LYS A 10 -9.43 -4.03 27.82
C LYS A 10 -10.11 -2.74 27.38
N GLY A 11 -10.25 -2.58 26.07
CA GLY A 11 -10.86 -1.41 25.48
C GLY A 11 -12.37 -1.56 25.31
N ASP A 12 -13.03 -0.43 25.10
CA ASP A 12 -14.45 -0.36 24.78
C ASP A 12 -14.67 -0.15 23.28
N ASN A 13 -15.03 -1.23 22.58
CA ASN A 13 -15.29 -1.21 21.14
C ASN A 13 -16.42 -0.26 20.73
N VAL A 14 -17.30 0.14 21.66
CA VAL A 14 -18.36 1.13 21.41
C VAL A 14 -17.77 2.45 20.92
N ARG A 15 -16.53 2.78 21.30
CA ARG A 15 -15.80 3.97 20.82
C ARG A 15 -15.59 4.00 19.31
N LEU A 16 -15.65 2.84 18.63
CA LEU A 16 -15.54 2.75 17.17
C LEU A 16 -16.86 3.04 16.44
N ARG A 17 -18.01 2.99 17.14
CA ARG A 17 -19.35 3.18 16.52
C ARG A 17 -19.55 4.52 15.80
N PRO A 18 -19.09 5.66 16.32
CA PRO A 18 -19.24 6.94 15.62
C PRO A 18 -18.61 6.92 14.23
N LEU A 19 -17.42 6.32 14.10
CA LEU A 19 -16.71 6.21 12.83
C LEU A 19 -17.54 5.44 11.78
N VAL A 20 -18.09 4.28 12.18
CA VAL A 20 -18.93 3.46 11.30
C VAL A 20 -20.24 4.19 10.95
N LYS A 21 -20.89 4.81 11.94
CA LYS A 21 -22.13 5.56 11.74
C LYS A 21 -21.94 6.73 10.77
N ASP A 22 -20.82 7.44 10.88
CA ASP A 22 -20.49 8.54 9.98
C ASP A 22 -20.29 8.04 8.55
N ALA A 23 -19.56 6.93 8.37
CA ALA A 23 -19.38 6.30 7.05
C ALA A 23 -20.70 5.83 6.42
N LEU A 24 -21.59 5.22 7.21
CA LEU A 24 -22.93 4.81 6.75
C LEU A 24 -23.80 6.01 6.36
N THR A 25 -23.82 7.05 7.20
CA THR A 25 -24.64 8.26 6.97
C THR A 25 -24.19 9.01 5.74
N THR A 26 -22.87 9.11 5.54
CA THR A 26 -22.26 9.81 4.41
C THR A 26 -22.06 8.94 3.18
N LYS A 27 -22.44 7.65 3.24
CA LYS A 27 -22.26 6.67 2.15
C LYS A 27 -20.82 6.63 1.66
N CYS A 28 -19.91 6.31 2.57
CA CYS A 28 -18.46 6.31 2.37
C CYS A 28 -17.83 4.98 2.80
N TRP A 29 -16.60 4.74 2.37
CA TRP A 29 -15.73 3.66 2.87
C TRP A 29 -15.01 4.10 4.15
N LEU A 30 -14.48 3.11 4.86
CA LEU A 30 -13.43 3.27 5.85
C LEU A 30 -12.08 2.91 5.22
N PHE A 31 -11.10 3.79 5.34
CA PHE A 31 -9.74 3.59 4.82
C PHE A 31 -8.73 3.64 5.95
N ASP A 32 -7.91 2.60 6.08
CA ASP A 32 -6.81 2.55 7.03
C ASP A 32 -5.52 3.09 6.41
N LYS A 33 -4.99 4.18 6.97
CA LYS A 33 -3.75 4.79 6.51
C LYS A 33 -2.51 3.93 6.75
N VAL A 34 -2.53 3.01 7.71
CA VAL A 34 -1.38 2.17 8.08
C VAL A 34 -1.28 0.97 7.15
N THR A 35 -2.37 0.22 7.02
CA THR A 35 -2.40 -1.00 6.19
C THR A 35 -2.75 -0.73 4.74
N SER A 36 -3.24 0.48 4.42
CA SER A 36 -3.84 0.81 3.12
C SER A 36 -5.05 -0.06 2.75
N GLU A 37 -5.68 -0.71 3.73
CA GLU A 37 -6.91 -1.47 3.53
C GLU A 37 -8.14 -0.54 3.43
N TRP A 38 -9.09 -0.97 2.60
CA TRP A 38 -10.41 -0.37 2.47
C TRP A 38 -11.44 -1.34 3.01
N TRP A 39 -12.37 -0.84 3.82
CA TRP A 39 -13.46 -1.63 4.37
C TRP A 39 -14.80 -0.97 4.12
N LEU A 40 -15.79 -1.82 3.85
CA LEU A 40 -17.18 -1.43 4.01
C LEU A 40 -17.48 -1.25 5.50
N PRO A 41 -18.41 -0.35 5.88
CA PRO A 41 -18.73 -0.13 7.29
C PRO A 41 -19.11 -1.41 8.04
N TRP A 42 -19.89 -2.32 7.44
CA TRP A 42 -20.26 -3.60 8.06
C TRP A 42 -19.10 -4.61 8.14
N GLU A 43 -18.19 -4.62 7.17
CA GLU A 43 -16.97 -5.45 7.26
C GLU A 43 -16.09 -5.02 8.43
N PHE A 44 -16.03 -3.70 8.69
CA PHE A 44 -15.31 -3.17 9.84
C PHE A 44 -15.98 -3.55 11.16
N GLU A 45 -17.31 -3.48 11.25
CA GLU A 45 -18.06 -3.94 12.42
C GLU A 45 -17.79 -5.42 12.69
N ASP A 46 -17.99 -6.30 11.69
CA ASP A 46 -17.76 -7.75 11.81
C ASP A 46 -16.33 -8.07 12.24
N ARG A 47 -15.35 -7.27 11.80
CA ARG A 47 -13.94 -7.51 12.08
C ARG A 47 -13.52 -7.09 13.49
N TYR A 48 -14.14 -6.07 14.08
CA TYR A 48 -13.62 -5.43 15.28
C TYR A 48 -14.61 -5.39 16.46
N PHE A 49 -15.92 -5.44 16.24
CA PHE A 49 -16.88 -5.22 17.34
C PHE A 49 -17.01 -6.42 18.28
N ASP A 50 -16.86 -7.64 17.76
CA ASP A 50 -16.91 -8.87 18.54
C ASP A 50 -15.53 -9.32 19.07
N LYS A 51 -14.46 -8.59 18.72
CA LYS A 51 -13.10 -8.93 19.17
C LYS A 51 -12.77 -8.25 20.49
N GLU A 52 -12.02 -8.94 21.34
CA GLU A 52 -11.43 -8.33 22.52
C GLU A 52 -10.21 -7.50 22.10
N LEU A 53 -10.40 -6.18 22.06
CA LEU A 53 -9.36 -5.20 21.75
C LEU A 53 -8.86 -4.54 23.04
N CYS A 54 -7.60 -4.16 23.07
CA CYS A 54 -7.10 -3.27 24.13
C CYS A 54 -7.29 -1.80 23.74
N ASN A 55 -7.18 -0.89 24.71
CA ASN A 55 -7.31 0.55 24.43
C ASN A 55 -6.34 1.04 23.35
N HIS A 56 -5.14 0.48 23.30
CA HIS A 56 -4.16 0.83 22.28
C HIS A 56 -4.64 0.47 20.87
N ASP A 57 -5.20 -0.72 20.67
CA ASP A 57 -5.73 -1.13 19.36
C ASP A 57 -6.87 -0.22 18.91
N ILE A 58 -7.77 0.14 19.84
CA ILE A 58 -8.89 1.04 19.57
C ILE A 58 -8.40 2.44 19.22
N ASP A 59 -7.44 2.97 19.99
CA ASP A 59 -6.87 4.29 19.74
C ASP A 59 -6.13 4.32 18.39
N GLU A 60 -5.39 3.25 18.04
CA GLU A 60 -4.75 3.12 16.72
C GLU A 60 -5.77 3.12 15.59
N LEU A 61 -6.88 2.37 15.72
CA LEU A 61 -7.95 2.36 14.72
C LEU A 61 -8.59 3.74 14.58
N LEU A 62 -8.90 4.43 15.68
CA LEU A 62 -9.49 5.78 15.65
C LEU A 62 -8.56 6.83 15.04
N GLU A 63 -7.25 6.70 15.26
CA GLU A 63 -6.26 7.62 14.71
C GLU A 63 -6.01 7.38 13.22
N ASN A 64 -6.07 6.11 12.78
CA ASN A 64 -5.60 5.71 11.45
C ASN A 64 -6.70 5.45 10.43
N VAL A 65 -7.92 5.14 10.87
CA VAL A 65 -9.04 4.85 9.98
C VAL A 65 -9.84 6.11 9.71
N VAL A 66 -9.99 6.43 8.42
CA VAL A 66 -10.66 7.65 7.97
C VAL A 66 -11.81 7.35 7.02
N VAL A 67 -12.86 8.17 7.09
CA VAL A 67 -14.02 8.09 6.20
C VAL A 67 -13.66 8.70 4.83
N ARG A 68 -13.93 7.97 3.75
CA ARG A 68 -13.57 8.38 2.38
C ARG A 68 -14.70 8.13 1.38
N PRO A 69 -14.98 9.07 0.46
CA PRO A 69 -16.01 8.90 -0.57
C PRO A 69 -15.81 7.65 -1.42
N PHE A 70 -16.92 7.05 -1.89
CA PHE A 70 -16.89 5.84 -2.73
C PHE A 70 -15.94 5.96 -3.94
N ASP A 71 -16.06 7.06 -4.68
CA ASP A 71 -15.27 7.27 -5.89
C ASP A 71 -13.78 7.48 -5.61
N SER A 72 -13.42 7.88 -4.38
CA SER A 72 -12.03 8.17 -4.04
C SER A 72 -11.18 6.90 -3.94
N GLY A 73 -11.75 5.79 -3.46
CA GLY A 73 -11.05 4.51 -3.36
C GLY A 73 -10.75 3.90 -4.71
N VAL A 74 -11.75 3.83 -5.60
CA VAL A 74 -11.59 3.30 -6.96
C VAL A 74 -10.59 4.14 -7.75
N LYS A 75 -10.74 5.48 -7.75
CA LYS A 75 -9.80 6.37 -8.44
C LYS A 75 -8.37 6.28 -7.88
N ALA A 76 -8.23 6.09 -6.57
CA ALA A 76 -6.91 5.89 -5.96
C ALA A 76 -6.28 4.58 -6.44
N ALA A 77 -7.04 3.48 -6.47
CA ALA A 77 -6.57 2.19 -6.98
C ALA A 77 -6.20 2.27 -8.48
N GLU A 78 -7.06 2.87 -9.31
CA GLU A 78 -6.78 3.11 -10.73
C GLU A 78 -5.48 3.91 -10.92
N LYS A 79 -5.29 4.98 -10.12
CA LYS A 79 -4.08 5.80 -10.16
C LYS A 79 -2.84 5.01 -9.75
N GLN A 80 -2.93 4.13 -8.75
CA GLN A 80 -1.83 3.26 -8.35
C GLN A 80 -1.43 2.30 -9.48
N ILE A 81 -2.41 1.69 -10.16
CA ILE A 81 -2.16 0.81 -11.32
C ILE A 81 -1.45 1.58 -12.43
N ILE A 82 -1.91 2.79 -12.76
CA ILE A 82 -1.30 3.64 -13.79
C ILE A 82 0.15 3.98 -13.42
N ASN A 83 0.38 4.40 -12.18
CA ASN A 83 1.71 4.77 -11.70
C ASN A 83 2.68 3.57 -11.77
N ALA A 84 2.25 2.40 -11.29
CA ALA A 84 3.04 1.18 -11.40
C ALA A 84 3.35 0.83 -12.86
N GLY A 85 2.37 0.97 -13.77
CA GLY A 85 2.58 0.80 -15.20
C GLY A 85 3.64 1.73 -15.79
N ILE A 86 3.66 3.01 -15.36
CA ILE A 86 4.67 3.99 -15.77
C ILE A 86 6.06 3.59 -15.26
N GLU A 87 6.17 3.17 -13.99
CA GLU A 87 7.43 2.73 -13.39
C GLU A 87 8.01 1.51 -14.10
N TYR A 88 7.18 0.48 -14.33
CA TYR A 88 7.61 -0.70 -15.08
C TYR A 88 8.02 -0.36 -16.51
N SER A 89 7.30 0.54 -17.17
CA SER A 89 7.65 0.99 -18.52
C SER A 89 9.03 1.66 -18.55
N ARG A 90 9.31 2.54 -17.57
CA ARG A 90 10.64 3.16 -17.41
C ARG A 90 11.72 2.13 -17.16
N MET A 91 11.48 1.17 -16.26
CA MET A 91 12.43 0.09 -15.96
C MET A 91 12.75 -0.75 -17.20
N ILE A 92 11.75 -1.09 -18.02
CA ILE A 92 11.94 -1.85 -19.26
C ILE A 92 12.80 -1.06 -20.26
N ILE A 93 12.55 0.24 -20.42
CA ILE A 93 13.36 1.10 -21.29
C ILE A 93 14.82 1.12 -20.81
N ASP A 94 15.04 1.27 -19.51
CA ASP A 94 16.36 1.30 -18.91
C ASP A 94 17.13 -0.02 -19.12
N LEU A 95 16.44 -1.16 -18.95
CA LEU A 95 17.00 -2.48 -19.21
C LEU A 95 17.34 -2.69 -20.69
N LYS A 96 16.49 -2.24 -21.61
CA LYS A 96 16.78 -2.27 -23.06
C LYS A 96 18.02 -1.46 -23.40
N ASN A 97 18.16 -0.26 -22.84
CA ASN A 97 19.34 0.59 -23.05
C ASN A 97 20.62 -0.08 -22.52
N LYS A 98 20.56 -0.70 -21.34
CA LYS A 98 21.67 -1.46 -20.76
C LYS A 98 22.06 -2.66 -21.64
N LEU A 99 21.09 -3.36 -22.21
CA LEU A 99 21.34 -4.48 -23.12
C LEU A 99 22.05 -4.01 -24.39
N GLU A 100 21.59 -2.93 -25.03
CA GLU A 100 22.25 -2.40 -26.22
C GLU A 100 23.67 -1.93 -25.95
N ALA A 101 23.90 -1.23 -24.83
CA ALA A 101 25.24 -0.86 -24.41
C ALA A 101 26.15 -2.09 -24.18
N PHE A 102 25.60 -3.17 -23.62
CA PHE A 102 26.34 -4.41 -23.43
C PHE A 102 26.67 -5.10 -24.75
N LYS A 103 25.73 -5.18 -25.70
CA LYS A 103 25.97 -5.75 -27.03
C LYS A 103 27.12 -5.05 -27.75
N LEU A 104 27.17 -3.72 -27.68
CA LEU A 104 28.26 -2.94 -28.27
C LEU A 104 29.62 -3.28 -27.62
N LYS A 105 29.65 -3.44 -26.30
CA LYS A 105 30.87 -3.88 -25.59
C LYS A 105 31.28 -5.30 -25.96
N ASP A 106 30.33 -6.23 -26.05
CA ASP A 106 30.61 -7.62 -26.47
C ASP A 106 31.20 -7.65 -27.89
N GLN A 107 30.62 -6.88 -28.82
CA GLN A 107 31.15 -6.76 -30.17
C GLN A 107 32.58 -6.19 -30.18
N ALA A 108 32.81 -5.06 -29.50
CA ALA A 108 34.14 -4.45 -29.41
C ALA A 108 35.17 -5.38 -28.76
N TYR A 109 34.76 -6.17 -27.76
CA TYR A 109 35.63 -7.16 -27.12
C TYR A 109 36.00 -8.29 -28.08
N ARG A 110 35.03 -8.86 -28.81
CA ARG A 110 35.27 -9.92 -29.81
C ARG A 110 36.17 -9.44 -30.94
N GLU A 111 35.96 -8.22 -31.44
CA GLU A 111 36.83 -7.60 -32.45
C GLU A 111 38.25 -7.39 -31.91
N GLY A 112 38.35 -6.91 -30.66
CA GLY A 112 39.62 -6.73 -29.98
C GLY A 112 40.40 -8.03 -29.72
N LEU A 113 39.72 -9.16 -29.51
CA LEU A 113 40.35 -10.48 -29.40
C LEU A 113 40.95 -10.92 -30.75
N LYS A 114 40.17 -10.78 -31.84
CA LYS A 114 40.63 -11.12 -33.20
C LYS A 114 41.89 -10.32 -33.59
N GLN A 115 41.90 -9.02 -33.32
CA GLN A 115 43.06 -8.16 -33.61
C GLN A 115 44.31 -8.55 -32.82
N ARG A 116 44.14 -9.14 -31.63
CA ARG A 116 45.22 -9.61 -30.77
C ARG A 116 45.63 -11.06 -31.03
N GLY A 117 45.05 -11.72 -32.05
CA GLY A 117 45.41 -13.08 -32.44
C GLY A 117 44.82 -14.18 -31.56
N PHE A 118 43.92 -13.84 -30.64
CA PHE A 118 43.17 -14.83 -29.86
C PHE A 118 41.94 -15.27 -30.67
N LYS A 119 41.83 -16.59 -30.94
CA LYS A 119 40.68 -17.21 -31.59
C LYS A 119 39.70 -17.75 -30.56
#